data_AF-A0A5C7F3H1-F1
#
_entry.id   AF-A0A5C7F3H1-F1
#
_cell.length_a   1.000
_cell.length_b   1.000
_cell.length_c   1.000
_cell.angle_alpha   90.00
_cell.angle_beta   90.00
_cell.angle_gamma   90.00
#
_symmetry.space_group_name_H-M   'P 1'
#
loop_
_entity.id
_entity.type
_entity.pdbx_description
1 polymer ?
#
loop_
_entity_poly.entity_id
_entity_poly.type
_entity_poly.pdbx_seq_one_letter_code
_entity_poly.pdbx_strand_id
1 'polypeptide(L)'
;MTALAPSFLGKKVYMDGNQTQFYVVKYEEKTSKQSIDVLLFEHEVPVIFGIMDFDGNFLDSFYVTSKTTKASGEALERYKEINSRKKQHRMTQDDLKDALKPEKEAKMKNKKIKKLLRDEHLEDIKHQWPSRLITLQREENGADNSLIMEALFEAVETANPKKSYSFLKDHRIDHMIPAYGRQLSEHPELLEKVSSDYFYANRGSTLQDFLLEAASTVPLTETKLIEDMLVRAEKLGSEHDSEALKKLLTKFSRRVKQESDLSMKEWLNEITSERTLKQAVVASLKK
;
A
#
# COMPACT_ATOMS: atom_id res chain seq x y z
N MET A 1 5.41 -7.01 18.73
CA MET A 1 4.95 -7.11 17.32
C MET A 1 4.50 -5.73 16.88
N THR A 2 5.13 -5.16 15.86
CA THR A 2 4.69 -3.87 15.29
C THR A 2 3.65 -4.14 14.22
N ALA A 3 2.38 -3.99 14.56
CA ALA A 3 1.31 -3.95 13.56
C ALA A 3 1.53 -2.73 12.66
N LEU A 4 1.37 -2.90 11.35
CA LEU A 4 1.29 -1.77 10.43
C LEU A 4 0.12 -0.87 10.86
N ALA A 5 0.33 0.45 10.79
CA ALA A 5 -0.71 1.40 11.11
C ALA A 5 -1.95 1.13 10.22
N PRO A 6 -3.18 1.16 10.77
CA PRO A 6 -4.37 1.17 9.94
C PRO A 6 -4.45 2.48 9.16
N SER A 7 -5.30 2.49 8.13
CA SER A 7 -5.74 3.73 7.49
C SER A 7 -7.24 3.86 7.72
N PHE A 8 -7.63 4.96 8.35
CA PHE A 8 -9.01 5.31 8.67
C PHE A 8 -9.62 6.24 7.61
N LEU A 9 -8.84 6.73 6.64
CA LEU A 9 -9.36 7.55 5.54
C LEU A 9 -10.59 6.91 4.87
N GLY A 10 -11.66 7.71 4.74
CA GLY A 10 -12.94 7.32 4.16
C GLY A 10 -13.84 6.51 5.11
N LYS A 11 -13.42 6.21 6.33
CA LYS A 11 -14.25 5.51 7.32
C LYS A 11 -15.30 6.45 7.91
N LYS A 12 -16.51 5.92 8.07
CA LYS A 12 -17.65 6.57 8.73
C LYS A 12 -17.58 6.30 10.23
N VAL A 13 -17.69 7.36 11.02
CA VAL A 13 -17.72 7.34 12.49
C VAL A 13 -19.10 7.81 12.91
N TYR A 14 -19.84 6.95 13.60
CA TYR A 14 -21.20 7.22 14.04
C TYR A 14 -21.20 7.72 15.49
N MET A 15 -21.93 8.80 15.79
CA MET A 15 -22.06 9.29 17.18
C MET A 15 -23.12 8.54 17.97
N ASP A 16 -24.12 8.02 17.28
CA ASP A 16 -25.24 7.32 17.88
C ASP A 16 -25.15 5.82 17.57
N GLY A 17 -25.56 5.00 18.53
CA GLY A 17 -25.73 3.55 18.30
C GLY A 17 -26.76 3.23 17.21
N ASN A 18 -27.54 4.24 16.79
CA ASN A 18 -28.58 4.14 15.76
C ASN A 18 -28.06 4.41 14.34
N GLN A 19 -26.77 4.74 14.17
CA GLN A 19 -26.10 4.93 12.87
C GLN A 19 -26.73 6.00 11.95
N THR A 20 -27.42 6.99 12.53
CA THR A 20 -28.16 7.99 11.76
C THR A 20 -27.31 9.22 11.41
N GLN A 21 -26.39 9.60 12.28
CA GLN A 21 -25.44 10.69 12.03
C GLN A 21 -24.02 10.15 12.02
N PHE A 22 -23.30 10.43 10.93
CA PHE A 22 -21.90 10.03 10.78
C PHE A 22 -21.02 11.20 10.36
N TYR A 23 -19.76 11.10 10.76
CA TYR A 23 -18.68 11.89 10.21
C TYR A 23 -17.72 11.01 9.42
N VAL A 24 -16.96 11.58 8.50
CA VAL A 24 -15.99 10.84 7.68
C VAL A 24 -14.59 11.31 8.00
N VAL A 25 -13.66 10.38 8.20
CA VAL A 25 -12.24 10.70 8.31
C VAL A 25 -11.72 11.07 6.92
N LYS A 26 -11.41 12.35 6.69
CA LYS A 26 -10.84 12.84 5.40
C LYS A 26 -9.40 13.34 5.52
N TYR A 27 -8.85 13.31 6.73
CA TYR A 27 -7.46 13.60 7.03
C TYR A 27 -6.99 12.67 8.13
N GLU A 28 -5.79 12.13 7.99
CA GLU A 28 -5.11 11.40 9.04
C GLU A 28 -3.61 11.66 9.00
N GLU A 29 -2.95 11.68 10.16
CA GLU A 29 -1.51 11.82 10.26
C GLU A 29 -0.98 10.95 11.40
N LYS A 30 0.03 10.13 11.11
CA LYS A 30 0.64 9.28 12.13
C LYS A 30 1.50 10.13 13.06
N THR A 31 1.09 10.22 14.32
CA THR A 31 1.77 11.07 15.32
C THR A 31 2.65 10.28 16.28
N SER A 32 2.38 9.00 16.50
CA SER A 32 3.20 8.15 17.37
C SER A 32 3.34 6.71 16.86
N LYS A 33 3.91 5.83 17.70
CA LYS A 33 4.04 4.41 17.38
C LYS A 33 2.69 3.69 17.31
N GLN A 34 1.66 4.19 18.01
CA GLN A 34 0.35 3.54 18.14
C GLN A 34 -0.83 4.51 18.08
N SER A 35 -0.62 5.77 17.67
CA SER A 35 -1.69 6.76 17.52
C SER A 35 -1.66 7.46 16.17
N ILE A 36 -2.84 7.89 15.74
CA ILE A 36 -3.10 8.62 14.51
C ILE A 36 -4.00 9.81 14.86
N ASP A 37 -3.59 11.00 14.45
CA ASP A 37 -4.41 12.19 14.55
C ASP A 37 -5.34 12.22 13.33
N VAL A 38 -6.62 12.50 13.53
CA VAL A 38 -7.63 12.50 12.48
C VAL A 38 -8.46 13.78 12.51
N LEU A 39 -8.90 14.23 11.33
CA LEU A 39 -9.99 15.19 11.23
C LEU A 39 -11.21 14.48 10.64
N LEU A 40 -12.32 14.59 11.37
CA LEU A 40 -13.61 14.07 10.97
C LEU A 40 -14.46 15.20 10.40
N PHE A 41 -15.14 14.89 9.31
CA PHE A 41 -15.85 15.86 8.50
C PHE A 41 -17.34 15.58 8.52
N GLU A 42 -18.11 16.65 8.62
CA GLU A 42 -19.51 16.67 8.21
C GLU A 42 -19.53 17.28 6.81
N HIS A 43 -19.90 16.47 5.81
CA HIS A 43 -19.72 16.82 4.40
C HIS A 43 -18.25 17.21 4.09
N GLU A 44 -17.99 18.47 3.71
CA GLU A 44 -16.66 18.99 3.34
C GLU A 44 -16.05 19.90 4.42
N VAL A 45 -16.69 20.01 5.59
CA VAL A 45 -16.24 20.86 6.69
C VAL A 45 -15.62 20.01 7.79
N PRO A 46 -14.37 20.29 8.25
CA PRO A 46 -13.79 19.59 9.39
C PRO A 46 -14.50 20.05 10.67
N VAL A 47 -15.04 19.10 11.44
CA VAL A 47 -15.86 19.38 12.64
C VAL A 47 -15.20 18.87 13.92
N ILE A 48 -14.58 17.69 13.88
CA ILE A 48 -13.99 17.05 15.05
C ILE A 48 -12.53 16.75 14.77
N PHE A 49 -11.67 17.09 15.73
CA PHE A 49 -10.32 16.56 15.82
C PHE A 49 -10.33 15.37 16.77
N GLY A 50 -9.68 14.28 16.38
CA GLY A 50 -9.56 13.08 17.21
C GLY A 50 -8.14 12.53 17.20
N ILE A 51 -7.78 11.83 18.27
CA ILE A 51 -6.60 10.99 18.35
C ILE A 51 -7.12 9.56 18.48
N MET A 52 -6.77 8.71 17.52
CA MET A 52 -7.19 7.31 17.50
C MET A 52 -6.00 6.39 17.75
N ASP A 53 -6.22 5.27 18.43
CA ASP A 53 -5.25 4.17 18.46
C ASP A 53 -5.33 3.33 17.16
N PHE A 54 -4.44 2.34 17.04
CA PHE A 54 -4.42 1.45 15.86
C PHE A 54 -5.58 0.45 15.82
N ASP A 55 -6.33 0.30 16.91
CA ASP A 55 -7.53 -0.54 16.97
C ASP A 55 -8.80 0.25 16.56
N GLY A 56 -8.67 1.58 16.42
CA GLY A 56 -9.74 2.48 16.01
C GLY A 56 -10.51 3.11 17.18
N ASN A 57 -10.01 3.00 18.41
CA ASN A 57 -10.61 3.65 19.56
C ASN A 57 -10.15 5.11 19.65
N PHE A 58 -11.06 6.02 20.00
CA PHE A 58 -10.71 7.40 20.31
C PHE A 58 -10.03 7.49 21.68
N LEU A 59 -8.79 7.96 21.69
CA LEU A 59 -8.04 8.29 22.90
C LEU A 59 -8.41 9.69 23.42
N ASP A 60 -8.65 10.63 22.51
CA ASP A 60 -9.20 11.95 22.77
C ASP A 60 -9.98 12.42 21.53
N SER A 61 -11.02 13.23 21.73
CA SER A 61 -11.74 13.88 20.62
C SER A 61 -12.48 15.11 21.11
N PHE A 62 -12.50 16.16 20.28
CA PHE A 62 -13.26 17.37 20.58
C PHE A 62 -13.66 18.11 19.31
N TYR A 63 -14.74 18.87 19.42
CA TYR A 63 -15.18 19.79 18.36
C TYR A 63 -14.13 20.88 18.16
N VAL A 64 -13.75 21.09 16.90
CA VAL A 64 -12.74 22.07 16.47
C VAL A 64 -13.15 23.50 16.86
N THR A 65 -14.45 23.76 16.94
CA THR A 65 -15.01 25.06 17.38
C THR A 65 -14.86 25.33 18.87
N SER A 66 -14.75 24.28 19.69
CA SER A 66 -14.82 24.38 21.15
C SER A 66 -13.46 24.43 21.81
N LYS A 67 -12.43 23.84 21.18
CA LYS A 67 -11.09 23.72 21.74
C LYS A 67 -10.07 23.66 20.61
N THR A 68 -8.90 24.25 20.83
CA THR A 68 -7.76 24.16 19.92
C THR A 68 -6.54 23.75 20.72
N THR A 69 -6.04 22.53 20.48
CA THR A 69 -4.71 22.10 20.90
C THR A 69 -3.69 22.41 19.79
N LYS A 70 -2.40 22.42 20.12
CA LYS A 70 -1.32 22.57 19.13
C LYS A 70 -1.47 21.56 17.98
N ALA A 71 -1.69 20.29 18.31
CA ALA A 71 -1.88 19.22 17.33
C ALA A 71 -3.09 19.48 16.41
N SER A 72 -4.24 19.87 16.98
CA SER A 72 -5.43 20.18 16.17
C SER A 72 -5.22 21.40 15.25
N GLY A 73 -4.47 22.41 15.71
CA GLY A 73 -4.12 23.57 14.89
C GLY A 73 -3.19 23.19 13.73
N GLU A 74 -2.15 22.40 14.01
CA GLU A 74 -1.22 21.90 12.99
C GLU A 74 -1.94 21.02 11.95
N ALA A 75 -2.82 20.12 12.37
CA ALA A 75 -3.61 19.29 11.47
C ALA A 75 -4.53 20.12 10.56
N LEU A 76 -5.21 21.14 11.10
CA LEU A 76 -6.07 22.03 10.31
C LEU A 76 -5.28 22.86 9.30
N GLU A 77 -4.14 23.44 9.70
CA GLU A 77 -3.32 24.22 8.78
C GLU A 77 -2.72 23.34 7.68
N ARG A 78 -2.27 22.13 8.03
CA ARG A 78 -1.77 21.17 7.05
C ARG A 78 -2.87 20.72 6.08
N TYR A 79 -4.07 20.43 6.58
CA TYR A 79 -5.22 20.14 5.72
C TYR A 79 -5.56 21.32 4.78
N LYS A 80 -5.54 22.56 5.27
CA LYS A 80 -5.78 23.76 4.44
C LYS A 80 -4.72 23.90 3.35
N GLU A 81 -3.45 23.64 3.66
CA GLU A 81 -2.37 23.67 2.66
C GLU A 81 -2.61 22.63 1.56
N ILE A 82 -2.88 21.38 1.93
CA ILE A 82 -3.18 20.29 1.00
C ILE A 82 -4.38 20.66 0.12
N ASN A 83 -5.47 21.13 0.72
CA ASN A 83 -6.68 21.49 -0.02
C ASN A 83 -6.43 22.68 -0.96
N SER A 84 -5.60 23.65 -0.55
CA SER A 84 -5.21 24.79 -1.40
C SER A 84 -4.43 24.33 -2.63
N ARG A 85 -3.51 23.37 -2.47
CA ARG A 85 -2.74 22.77 -3.57
C ARG A 85 -3.64 21.98 -4.53
N LYS A 86 -4.53 21.14 -3.99
CA LYS A 86 -5.48 20.33 -4.77
C LYS A 86 -6.45 21.15 -5.62
N LYS A 87 -6.72 22.42 -5.27
CA LYS A 87 -7.51 23.33 -6.12
C LYS A 87 -6.87 23.60 -7.50
N GLN A 88 -5.59 23.29 -7.70
CA GLN A 88 -4.92 23.35 -9.00
C GLN A 88 -5.39 22.22 -9.94
N HIS A 89 -5.83 21.09 -9.38
CA HIS A 89 -6.38 19.93 -10.09
C HIS A 89 -7.92 19.97 -10.09
N ARG A 90 -8.50 20.99 -10.75
CA ARG A 90 -9.95 21.23 -10.73
C ARG A 90 -10.74 20.06 -11.37
N MET A 91 -11.31 19.22 -10.51
CA MET A 91 -12.33 18.23 -10.85
C MET A 91 -13.64 18.59 -10.15
N THR A 92 -14.75 18.50 -10.87
CA THR A 92 -16.06 18.76 -10.29
C THR A 92 -16.51 17.57 -9.44
N GLN A 93 -17.51 17.77 -8.56
CA GLN A 93 -18.08 16.66 -7.80
C GLN A 93 -18.69 15.59 -8.72
N ASP A 94 -19.29 16.00 -9.83
CA ASP A 94 -19.82 15.08 -10.85
C ASP A 94 -18.70 14.26 -11.51
N ASP A 95 -17.56 14.88 -11.83
CA ASP A 95 -16.40 14.17 -12.38
C ASP A 95 -15.90 13.10 -11.39
N LEU A 96 -15.81 13.45 -10.11
CA LEU A 96 -15.33 12.55 -9.06
C LEU A 96 -16.30 11.40 -8.80
N LYS A 97 -17.62 11.65 -8.81
CA LYS A 97 -18.65 10.60 -8.69
C LYS A 97 -18.65 9.66 -9.89
N ASP A 98 -18.43 10.18 -11.09
CA ASP A 98 -18.32 9.37 -12.30
C ASP A 98 -17.04 8.52 -12.29
N ALA A 99 -15.94 9.06 -11.74
CA ALA A 99 -14.65 8.39 -11.63
C ALA A 99 -14.61 7.22 -10.63
N LEU A 100 -15.63 7.06 -9.78
CA LEU A 100 -15.80 5.88 -8.91
C LEU A 100 -16.21 4.62 -9.67
N LYS A 101 -16.53 4.75 -10.96
CA LYS A 101 -16.98 3.65 -11.82
C LYS A 101 -15.85 3.14 -12.73
N PRO A 102 -15.95 1.90 -13.21
CA PRO A 102 -15.07 1.41 -14.27
C PRO A 102 -15.19 2.24 -15.54
N GLU A 103 -14.13 2.29 -16.36
CA GLU A 103 -14.10 3.07 -17.60
C GLU A 103 -15.30 2.82 -18.52
N LYS A 104 -15.76 1.56 -18.61
CA LYS A 104 -16.90 1.17 -19.47
C LYS A 104 -18.25 1.74 -19.02
N GLU A 105 -18.37 2.11 -17.75
CA GLU A 105 -19.59 2.62 -17.12
C GLU A 105 -19.53 4.13 -16.85
N ALA A 106 -18.31 4.68 -16.81
CA ALA A 106 -18.07 6.10 -16.63
C ALA A 106 -18.48 6.89 -17.88
N LYS A 107 -19.18 8.01 -17.67
CA LYS A 107 -19.58 8.91 -18.77
C LYS A 107 -18.41 9.72 -19.30
N MET A 108 -17.39 9.97 -18.48
CA MET A 108 -16.16 10.71 -18.81
C MET A 108 -16.41 12.02 -19.54
N LYS A 109 -17.41 12.79 -19.10
CA LYS A 109 -17.77 14.09 -19.71
C LYS A 109 -16.56 15.03 -19.80
N ASN A 110 -15.72 15.02 -18.77
CA ASN A 110 -14.43 15.70 -18.77
C ASN A 110 -13.36 14.83 -19.46
N LYS A 111 -13.01 15.19 -20.70
CA LYS A 111 -12.00 14.48 -21.51
C LYS A 111 -10.60 14.40 -20.86
N LYS A 112 -10.32 15.24 -19.85
CA LYS A 112 -9.03 15.27 -19.15
C LYS A 112 -9.05 14.49 -17.82
N ILE A 113 -10.16 13.84 -17.47
CA ILE A 113 -10.36 13.26 -16.13
C ILE A 113 -9.26 12.29 -15.72
N LYS A 114 -8.87 11.34 -16.60
CA LYS A 114 -7.79 10.38 -16.33
C LYS A 114 -6.48 11.07 -15.96
N LYS A 115 -6.08 12.07 -16.75
CA LYS A 115 -4.87 12.86 -16.48
C LYS A 115 -4.97 13.60 -15.15
N LEU A 116 -6.11 14.25 -14.86
CA LEU A 116 -6.29 14.99 -13.62
C LEU A 116 -6.22 14.09 -12.38
N LEU A 117 -6.83 12.91 -12.44
CA LEU A 117 -6.77 11.89 -11.39
C LEU A 117 -5.33 11.41 -11.17
N ARG A 118 -4.63 11.08 -12.25
CA ARG A 118 -3.22 10.65 -12.20
C ARG A 118 -2.33 11.75 -11.62
N ASP A 119 -2.49 13.00 -12.07
CA ASP A 119 -1.70 14.14 -11.61
C ASP A 119 -1.93 14.39 -10.10
N GLU A 120 -3.17 14.29 -9.60
CA GLU A 120 -3.47 14.41 -8.16
C GLU A 120 -2.83 13.26 -7.36
N HIS A 121 -2.90 12.01 -7.84
CA HIS A 121 -2.20 10.88 -7.20
C HIS A 121 -0.68 11.06 -7.16
N LEU A 122 -0.08 11.57 -8.25
CA LEU A 122 1.35 11.86 -8.30
C LEU A 122 1.75 12.96 -7.31
N GLU A 123 0.90 13.98 -7.12
CA GLU A 123 1.11 15.02 -6.12
C GLU A 123 1.03 14.44 -4.70
N ASP A 124 0.02 13.62 -4.42
CA ASP A 124 -0.18 12.94 -3.14
C ASP A 124 1.02 12.01 -2.82
N ILE A 125 1.48 11.21 -3.78
CA ILE A 125 2.68 10.36 -3.64
C ILE A 125 3.93 11.19 -3.42
N LYS A 126 4.12 12.29 -4.16
CA LYS A 126 5.31 13.13 -4.07
C LYS A 126 5.49 13.71 -2.66
N HIS A 127 4.39 14.12 -2.04
CA HIS A 127 4.38 14.80 -0.74
C HIS A 127 3.96 13.91 0.44
N GLN A 128 3.59 12.64 0.18
CA GLN A 128 3.10 11.69 1.19
C GLN A 128 1.86 12.23 1.91
N TRP A 129 0.91 12.77 1.15
CA TRP A 129 -0.32 13.33 1.70
C TRP A 129 -1.44 12.29 1.84
N PRO A 130 -2.34 12.48 2.81
CA PRO A 130 -3.64 11.79 2.81
C PRO A 130 -4.39 12.06 1.52
N SER A 131 -4.73 10.99 0.80
CA SER A 131 -5.34 11.12 -0.51
C SER A 131 -6.84 11.31 -0.44
N ARG A 132 -7.29 12.37 -1.11
CA ARG A 132 -8.72 12.68 -1.27
C ARG A 132 -9.39 11.64 -2.17
N LEU A 133 -8.70 11.19 -3.21
CA LEU A 133 -9.22 10.21 -4.16
C LEU A 133 -9.40 8.85 -3.49
N ILE A 134 -8.43 8.41 -2.68
CA ILE A 134 -8.56 7.18 -1.88
C ILE A 134 -9.66 7.31 -0.82
N THR A 135 -9.76 8.47 -0.16
CA THR A 135 -10.83 8.76 0.79
C THR A 135 -12.20 8.60 0.14
N LEU A 136 -12.41 9.24 -1.02
CA LEU A 136 -13.66 9.16 -1.77
C LEU A 136 -13.98 7.73 -2.23
N GLN A 137 -12.99 7.02 -2.77
CA GLN A 137 -13.11 5.63 -3.20
C GLN A 137 -13.67 4.74 -2.07
N ARG A 138 -13.23 4.96 -0.83
CA ARG A 138 -13.66 4.20 0.35
C ARG A 138 -14.99 4.67 0.91
N GLU A 139 -15.20 5.97 0.98
CA GLU A 139 -16.41 6.59 1.54
C GLU A 139 -17.66 6.17 0.75
N GLU A 140 -17.53 6.11 -0.57
CA GLU A 140 -18.61 5.84 -1.52
C GLU A 140 -18.64 4.38 -2.03
N ASN A 141 -17.76 3.52 -1.51
CA ASN A 141 -17.59 2.13 -1.98
C ASN A 141 -17.45 2.04 -3.52
N GLY A 142 -16.54 2.83 -4.08
CA GLY A 142 -16.24 2.80 -5.51
C GLY A 142 -15.80 1.41 -5.99
N ALA A 143 -15.91 1.15 -7.28
CA ALA A 143 -15.47 -0.11 -7.86
C ALA A 143 -13.94 -0.30 -7.72
N ASP A 144 -13.47 -1.51 -7.46
CA ASP A 144 -12.02 -1.80 -7.32
C ASP A 144 -11.21 -1.45 -8.59
N ASN A 145 -11.87 -1.53 -9.75
CA ASN A 145 -11.35 -1.13 -11.06
C ASN A 145 -11.94 0.22 -11.52
N SER A 146 -12.21 1.13 -10.60
CA SER A 146 -12.65 2.49 -10.92
C SER A 146 -11.58 3.28 -11.66
N LEU A 147 -11.97 4.36 -12.36
CA LEU A 147 -11.02 5.30 -12.94
C LEU A 147 -10.05 5.89 -11.91
N ILE A 148 -10.48 6.06 -10.65
CA ILE A 148 -9.62 6.49 -9.54
C ILE A 148 -8.50 5.47 -9.28
N MET A 149 -8.84 4.19 -9.19
CA MET A 149 -7.88 3.12 -8.89
C MET A 149 -6.99 2.79 -10.08
N GLU A 150 -7.52 2.84 -11.31
CA GLU A 150 -6.73 2.77 -12.54
C GLU A 150 -5.69 3.89 -12.61
N ALA A 151 -6.10 5.14 -12.34
CA ALA A 151 -5.18 6.27 -12.33
C ALA A 151 -4.12 6.17 -11.22
N LEU A 152 -4.45 5.58 -10.06
CA LEU A 152 -3.49 5.30 -9.00
C LEU A 152 -2.44 4.28 -9.47
N PHE A 153 -2.88 3.21 -10.14
CA PHE A 153 -1.97 2.20 -10.69
C PHE A 153 -0.98 2.83 -11.66
N GLU A 154 -1.45 3.65 -12.61
CA GLU A 154 -0.58 4.40 -13.55
C GLU A 154 0.36 5.39 -12.84
N ALA A 155 -0.12 6.06 -11.79
CA ALA A 155 0.70 6.98 -11.00
C ALA A 155 1.83 6.24 -10.28
N VAL A 156 1.53 5.08 -9.70
CA VAL A 156 2.50 4.22 -9.00
C VAL A 156 3.59 3.71 -9.93
N GLU A 157 3.25 3.30 -11.16
CA GLU A 157 4.22 2.83 -12.15
C GLU A 157 5.21 3.92 -12.60
N THR A 158 4.82 5.20 -12.49
CA THR A 158 5.62 6.34 -12.96
C THR A 158 6.29 7.14 -11.84
N ALA A 159 5.86 6.94 -10.59
CA ALA A 159 6.42 7.61 -9.44
C ALA A 159 7.74 6.99 -8.97
N ASN A 160 8.46 7.68 -8.07
CA ASN A 160 9.63 7.12 -7.41
C ASN A 160 9.23 5.92 -6.53
N PRO A 161 9.81 4.72 -6.72
CA PRO A 161 9.36 3.48 -6.06
C PRO A 161 9.36 3.54 -4.53
N LYS A 162 10.33 4.24 -3.92
CA LYS A 162 10.38 4.38 -2.45
C LYS A 162 9.21 5.19 -1.91
N LYS A 163 8.86 6.29 -2.61
CA LYS A 163 7.77 7.18 -2.23
C LYS A 163 6.41 6.54 -2.50
N SER A 164 6.22 5.93 -3.66
CA SER A 164 4.97 5.26 -4.00
C SER A 164 4.73 4.04 -3.11
N TYR A 165 5.77 3.27 -2.77
CA TYR A 165 5.66 2.19 -1.79
C TYR A 165 5.20 2.70 -0.42
N SER A 166 5.85 3.75 0.09
CA SER A 166 5.49 4.34 1.39
C SER A 166 4.05 4.85 1.38
N PHE A 167 3.67 5.55 0.31
CA PHE A 167 2.31 6.05 0.12
C PHE A 167 1.26 4.93 0.14
N LEU A 168 1.46 3.85 -0.62
CA LEU A 168 0.54 2.72 -0.64
C LEU A 168 0.46 2.00 0.71
N LYS A 169 1.60 1.86 1.40
CA LYS A 169 1.64 1.28 2.74
C LYS A 169 0.86 2.12 3.75
N ASP A 170 1.10 3.43 3.76
CA ASP A 170 0.44 4.34 4.72
C ASP A 170 -1.07 4.39 4.46
N HIS A 171 -1.48 4.28 3.19
CA HIS A 171 -2.88 4.16 2.81
C HIS A 171 -3.40 2.73 2.85
N ARG A 172 -2.65 1.71 3.29
CA ARG A 172 -3.10 0.30 3.33
C ARG A 172 -3.70 -0.22 2.02
N ILE A 173 -3.08 0.13 0.89
CA ILE A 173 -3.39 -0.40 -0.44
C ILE A 173 -2.46 -1.59 -0.72
N ASP A 174 -2.55 -2.59 0.16
CA ASP A 174 -1.61 -3.70 0.26
C ASP A 174 -1.56 -4.54 -1.03
N HIS A 175 -2.68 -4.61 -1.78
CA HIS A 175 -2.78 -5.41 -3.01
C HIS A 175 -1.94 -4.86 -4.19
N MET A 176 -1.52 -3.60 -4.14
CA MET A 176 -0.63 -3.00 -5.15
C MET A 176 0.86 -3.18 -4.83
N ILE A 177 1.20 -3.60 -3.60
CA ILE A 177 2.59 -3.78 -3.16
C ILE A 177 3.34 -4.88 -3.95
N PRO A 178 2.72 -6.04 -4.31
CA PRO A 178 3.44 -7.07 -5.05
C PRO A 178 4.05 -6.60 -6.38
N ALA A 179 3.45 -5.63 -7.05
CA ALA A 179 3.93 -5.13 -8.34
C ALA A 179 5.35 -4.54 -8.27
N TYR A 180 5.78 -4.03 -7.11
CA TYR A 180 7.17 -3.57 -6.92
C TYR A 180 8.20 -4.68 -7.03
N GLY A 181 7.80 -5.95 -6.92
CA GLY A 181 8.69 -7.08 -7.14
C GLY A 181 9.34 -7.02 -8.52
N ARG A 182 8.62 -6.51 -9.53
CA ARG A 182 9.14 -6.34 -10.89
C ARG A 182 10.38 -5.46 -10.97
N GLN A 183 10.48 -4.48 -10.07
CA GLN A 183 11.53 -3.46 -10.03
C GLN A 183 12.67 -3.83 -9.06
N LEU A 184 12.65 -5.04 -8.48
CA LEU A 184 13.55 -5.40 -7.39
C LEU A 184 15.04 -5.37 -7.77
N SER A 185 15.37 -5.68 -9.02
CA SER A 185 16.75 -5.59 -9.51
C SER A 185 17.28 -4.17 -9.57
N GLU A 186 16.42 -3.20 -9.88
CA GLU A 186 16.77 -1.76 -9.92
C GLU A 186 16.74 -1.14 -8.53
N HIS A 187 15.92 -1.69 -7.63
CA HIS A 187 15.66 -1.19 -6.28
C HIS A 187 15.72 -2.30 -5.22
N PRO A 188 16.90 -2.93 -4.99
CA PRO A 188 17.06 -4.07 -4.09
C PRO A 188 16.70 -3.75 -2.63
N GLU A 189 16.79 -2.48 -2.22
CA GLU A 189 16.37 -2.02 -0.89
C GLU A 189 14.88 -2.23 -0.59
N LEU A 190 14.05 -2.42 -1.62
CA LEU A 190 12.63 -2.74 -1.44
C LEU A 190 12.44 -4.11 -0.82
N LEU A 191 13.35 -5.07 -1.05
CA LEU A 191 13.27 -6.40 -0.45
C LEU A 191 13.24 -6.31 1.08
N GLU A 192 14.17 -5.55 1.66
CA GLU A 192 14.26 -5.38 3.11
C GLU A 192 13.05 -4.61 3.64
N LYS A 193 12.64 -3.53 2.96
CA LYS A 193 11.54 -2.69 3.41
C LYS A 193 10.20 -3.43 3.41
N VAL A 194 9.86 -4.10 2.30
CA VAL A 194 8.64 -4.90 2.17
C VAL A 194 8.66 -6.06 3.15
N SER A 195 9.81 -6.71 3.34
CA SER A 195 9.93 -7.78 4.33
C SER A 195 9.67 -7.29 5.75
N SER A 196 10.32 -6.19 6.16
CA SER A 196 10.16 -5.64 7.49
C SER A 196 8.71 -5.25 7.77
N ASP A 197 8.05 -4.61 6.79
CA ASP A 197 6.69 -4.13 6.92
C ASP A 197 5.65 -5.27 6.87
N TYR A 198 5.81 -6.25 5.98
CA TYR A 198 4.79 -7.25 5.66
C TYR A 198 5.10 -8.68 6.11
N PHE A 199 6.19 -8.93 6.83
CA PHE A 199 6.45 -10.27 7.36
C PHE A 199 5.30 -10.75 8.24
N TYR A 200 4.94 -9.98 9.27
CA TYR A 200 3.83 -10.33 10.18
C TYR A 200 2.46 -9.79 9.73
N ALA A 201 2.42 -8.74 8.90
CA ALA A 201 1.16 -8.21 8.41
C ALA A 201 0.51 -9.18 7.41
N ASN A 202 -0.81 -9.32 7.48
CA ASN A 202 -1.58 -10.23 6.62
C ASN A 202 -1.03 -11.68 6.60
N ARG A 203 -0.42 -12.12 7.72
CA ARG A 203 0.27 -13.43 7.83
C ARG A 203 1.31 -13.66 6.72
N GLY A 204 1.98 -12.61 6.28
CA GLY A 204 3.03 -12.68 5.27
C GLY A 204 2.54 -12.83 3.82
N SER A 205 1.23 -12.80 3.56
CA SER A 205 0.70 -13.03 2.21
C SER A 205 1.19 -11.99 1.19
N THR A 206 1.18 -10.70 1.56
CA THR A 206 1.66 -9.61 0.71
C THR A 206 3.15 -9.76 0.40
N LEU A 207 3.96 -10.17 1.39
CA LEU A 207 5.38 -10.43 1.18
C LEU A 207 5.59 -11.63 0.25
N GLN A 208 4.84 -12.72 0.43
CA GLN A 208 4.90 -13.87 -0.46
C GLN A 208 4.61 -13.47 -1.91
N ASP A 209 3.53 -12.73 -2.16
CA ASP A 209 3.14 -12.32 -3.51
C ASP A 209 4.17 -11.37 -4.14
N PHE A 210 4.75 -10.46 -3.34
CA PHE A 210 5.87 -9.62 -3.76
C PHE A 210 7.10 -10.44 -4.17
N LEU A 211 7.50 -11.43 -3.37
CA LEU A 211 8.63 -12.31 -3.69
C LEU A 211 8.36 -13.10 -4.96
N LEU A 212 7.14 -13.60 -5.14
CA LEU A 212 6.74 -14.31 -6.35
C LEU A 212 6.83 -13.38 -7.56
N GLU A 213 6.33 -12.16 -7.48
CA GLU A 213 6.42 -11.20 -8.58
C GLU A 213 7.88 -10.88 -8.93
N ALA A 214 8.74 -10.68 -7.93
CA ALA A 214 10.17 -10.49 -8.15
C ALA A 214 10.84 -11.68 -8.83
N ALA A 215 10.47 -12.92 -8.48
CA ALA A 215 11.01 -14.10 -9.12
C ALA A 215 10.65 -14.23 -10.61
N SER A 216 9.66 -13.47 -11.12
CA SER A 216 9.42 -13.37 -12.57
C SER A 216 10.50 -12.58 -13.30
N THR A 217 11.11 -11.58 -12.67
CA THR A 217 11.86 -10.53 -13.38
C THR A 217 13.32 -10.42 -12.97
N VAL A 218 13.68 -10.82 -11.74
CA VAL A 218 15.07 -10.73 -11.26
C VAL A 218 16.00 -11.59 -12.14
N PRO A 219 17.10 -11.05 -12.70
CA PRO A 219 18.04 -11.85 -13.49
C PRO A 219 18.60 -13.02 -12.70
N LEU A 220 18.75 -14.18 -13.33
CA LEU A 220 19.28 -15.40 -12.69
C LEU A 220 20.74 -15.26 -12.23
N THR A 221 21.44 -14.22 -12.70
CA THR A 221 22.80 -13.84 -12.30
C THR A 221 22.88 -13.07 -10.99
N GLU A 222 21.76 -12.53 -10.48
CA GLU A 222 21.70 -11.76 -9.24
C GLU A 222 21.67 -12.69 -8.01
N THR A 223 22.73 -13.49 -7.84
CA THR A 223 22.78 -14.62 -6.90
C THR A 223 22.48 -14.21 -5.46
N LYS A 224 23.08 -13.10 -4.99
CA LYS A 224 22.86 -12.59 -3.63
C LYS A 224 21.41 -12.17 -3.39
N LEU A 225 20.81 -11.45 -4.34
CA LEU A 225 19.42 -11.00 -4.22
C LEU A 225 18.46 -12.19 -4.19
N ILE A 226 18.70 -13.19 -5.04
CA ILE A 226 17.91 -14.42 -5.08
C ILE A 226 18.08 -15.21 -3.77
N GLU A 227 19.30 -15.32 -3.24
CA GLU A 227 19.53 -15.95 -1.95
C GLU A 227 18.73 -15.25 -0.84
N ASP A 228 18.79 -13.91 -0.76
CA ASP A 228 18.02 -13.12 0.21
C ASP A 228 16.51 -13.36 0.08
N MET A 229 15.99 -13.48 -1.15
CA MET A 229 14.58 -13.81 -1.40
C MET A 229 14.22 -15.22 -0.88
N LEU A 230 15.07 -16.21 -1.13
CA LEU A 230 14.84 -17.59 -0.69
C LEU A 230 14.90 -17.71 0.83
N VAL A 231 15.84 -17.02 1.50
CA VAL A 231 15.91 -16.94 2.98
C VAL A 231 14.61 -16.38 3.56
N ARG A 232 14.06 -15.32 2.97
CA ARG A 232 12.81 -14.72 3.45
C ARG A 232 11.60 -15.61 3.25
N ALA A 233 11.55 -16.32 2.14
CA ALA A 233 10.49 -17.28 1.87
C ALA A 233 10.55 -18.52 2.78
N GLU A 234 11.76 -18.95 3.15
CA GLU A 234 11.98 -20.01 4.14
C GLU A 234 11.46 -19.57 5.52
N LYS A 235 11.80 -18.35 5.95
CA LYS A 235 11.28 -17.75 7.19
C LYS A 235 9.76 -17.59 7.20
N LEU A 236 9.16 -17.20 6.07
CA LEU A 236 7.70 -17.18 5.93
C LEU A 236 7.09 -18.58 6.11
N GLY A 237 7.74 -19.61 5.56
CA GLY A 237 7.28 -20.99 5.69
C GLY A 237 7.33 -21.49 7.13
N SER A 238 8.37 -21.15 7.89
CA SER A 238 8.51 -21.57 9.29
C SER A 238 7.62 -20.81 10.28
N GLU A 239 7.36 -19.51 10.05
CA GLU A 239 6.56 -18.69 10.97
C GLU A 239 5.05 -18.71 10.65
N HIS A 240 4.66 -18.91 9.38
CA HIS A 240 3.28 -18.74 8.92
C HIS A 240 2.71 -19.94 8.17
N ASP A 241 3.39 -21.10 8.21
CA ASP A 241 3.02 -22.31 7.45
C ASP A 241 2.80 -22.02 5.94
N SER A 242 3.55 -21.06 5.41
CA SER A 242 3.46 -20.63 4.01
C SER A 242 4.24 -21.56 3.07
N GLU A 243 3.70 -21.78 1.87
CA GLU A 243 4.40 -22.46 0.78
C GLU A 243 5.32 -21.53 -0.05
N ALA A 244 5.66 -20.34 0.47
CA ALA A 244 6.43 -19.33 -0.26
C ALA A 244 7.70 -19.89 -0.90
N LEU A 245 8.51 -20.64 -0.15
CA LEU A 245 9.77 -21.21 -0.63
C LEU A 245 9.53 -22.20 -1.79
N LYS A 246 8.57 -23.12 -1.65
CA LYS A 246 8.23 -24.10 -2.69
C LYS A 246 7.76 -23.42 -3.97
N LYS A 247 6.92 -22.39 -3.85
CA LYS A 247 6.42 -21.62 -5.00
C LYS A 247 7.54 -20.84 -5.70
N LEU A 248 8.44 -20.21 -4.95
CA LEU A 248 9.63 -19.54 -5.50
C LEU A 248 10.54 -20.52 -6.24
N LEU A 249 10.89 -21.64 -5.62
CA LEU A 249 11.74 -22.66 -6.24
C LEU A 249 11.13 -23.21 -7.53
N THR A 250 9.80 -23.42 -7.54
CA THR A 250 9.07 -23.84 -8.75
C THR A 250 9.19 -22.80 -9.86
N LYS A 251 9.09 -21.51 -9.52
CA LYS A 251 9.17 -20.41 -10.48
C LYS A 251 10.58 -20.25 -11.03
N PHE A 252 11.60 -20.25 -10.18
CA PHE A 252 12.99 -20.22 -10.60
C PHE A 252 13.38 -21.46 -11.40
N SER A 253 12.93 -22.67 -11.04
CA SER A 253 13.23 -23.87 -11.81
C SER A 253 12.72 -23.81 -13.25
N ARG A 254 11.53 -23.23 -13.47
CA ARG A 254 11.01 -22.99 -14.82
C ARG A 254 11.89 -22.01 -15.60
N ARG A 255 12.32 -20.92 -14.95
CA ARG A 255 13.20 -19.91 -15.56
C ARG A 255 14.59 -20.45 -15.87
N VAL A 256 15.22 -21.16 -14.94
CA VAL A 256 16.54 -21.80 -15.18
C VAL A 256 16.49 -22.70 -16.40
N LYS A 257 15.44 -23.52 -16.55
CA LYS A 257 15.27 -24.39 -17.74
C LYS A 257 15.10 -23.61 -19.05
N GLN A 258 14.61 -22.37 -19.00
CA GLN A 258 14.29 -21.54 -20.16
C GLN A 258 15.42 -20.56 -20.53
N GLU A 259 16.15 -20.08 -19.53
CA GLU A 259 17.09 -18.94 -19.65
C GLU A 259 18.55 -19.36 -19.44
N SER A 260 18.82 -20.60 -19.02
CA SER A 260 20.15 -21.11 -18.70
C SER A 260 20.35 -22.54 -19.17
N ASP A 261 21.60 -22.91 -19.44
CA ASP A 261 22.02 -24.29 -19.72
C ASP A 261 22.26 -25.11 -18.44
N LEU A 262 22.21 -24.47 -17.27
CA LEU A 262 22.42 -25.12 -15.98
C LEU A 262 21.20 -25.96 -15.58
N SER A 263 21.44 -27.07 -14.91
CA SER A 263 20.38 -27.73 -14.14
C SER A 263 20.03 -26.88 -12.91
N MET A 264 18.79 -27.03 -12.42
CA MET A 264 18.35 -26.36 -11.17
C MET A 264 19.29 -26.65 -9.98
N LYS A 265 19.88 -27.86 -9.94
CA LYS A 265 20.81 -28.25 -8.89
C LYS A 265 22.15 -27.51 -8.99
N GLU A 266 22.69 -27.37 -10.19
CA GLU A 266 23.93 -26.63 -10.43
C GLU A 266 23.72 -25.15 -10.09
N TRP A 267 22.65 -24.55 -10.61
CA TRP A 267 22.30 -23.17 -10.34
C TRP A 267 22.06 -22.89 -8.83
N LEU A 268 21.36 -23.78 -8.12
CA LEU A 268 21.18 -23.64 -6.67
C LEU A 268 22.50 -23.75 -5.88
N ASN A 269 23.48 -24.53 -6.35
CA ASN A 269 24.78 -24.61 -5.70
C ASN A 269 25.57 -23.29 -5.80
N GLU A 270 25.35 -22.52 -6.86
CA GLU A 270 25.97 -21.20 -7.06
C GLU A 270 25.29 -20.12 -6.22
N ILE A 271 23.99 -20.25 -5.96
CA ILE A 271 23.19 -19.25 -5.24
C ILE A 271 23.16 -19.48 -3.75
N THR A 272 23.02 -20.73 -3.32
CA THR A 272 22.87 -21.03 -1.89
C THR A 272 24.24 -21.16 -1.25
N SER A 273 24.59 -20.20 -0.40
CA SER A 273 25.77 -20.23 0.46
C SER A 273 25.42 -20.77 1.85
N GLU A 274 24.22 -20.45 2.36
CA GLU A 274 23.77 -20.86 3.70
C GLU A 274 23.39 -22.34 3.82
N ARG A 275 23.93 -23.03 4.85
CA ARG A 275 23.68 -24.46 5.09
C ARG A 275 22.23 -24.76 5.45
N THR A 276 21.59 -23.91 6.25
CA THR A 276 20.18 -24.01 6.65
C THR A 276 19.27 -23.89 5.44
N LEU A 277 19.52 -22.89 4.59
CA LEU A 277 18.79 -22.69 3.34
C LEU A 277 18.93 -23.91 2.42
N LYS A 278 20.14 -24.46 2.25
CA LYS A 278 20.36 -25.69 1.46
C LYS A 278 19.48 -26.85 1.92
N GLN A 279 19.36 -27.07 3.22
CA GLN A 279 18.53 -28.13 3.78
C GLN A 279 17.04 -27.86 3.51
N ALA A 280 16.57 -26.63 3.71
CA ALA A 280 15.20 -26.24 3.46
C ALA A 280 14.80 -26.37 1.98
N VAL A 281 15.70 -26.01 1.05
CA VAL A 281 15.51 -26.17 -0.39
C VAL A 281 15.38 -27.65 -0.76
N VAL A 282 16.27 -28.51 -0.28
CA VAL A 282 16.19 -29.96 -0.54
C VAL A 282 14.90 -30.57 0.02
N ALA A 283 14.48 -30.16 1.22
CA ALA A 283 13.22 -30.63 1.81
C ALA A 283 11.99 -30.18 1.00
N SER A 284 12.00 -28.93 0.52
CA SER A 284 10.91 -28.35 -0.26
C SER A 284 10.78 -28.96 -1.66
N LEU A 285 11.88 -29.41 -2.27
CA LEU A 285 11.87 -30.07 -3.59
C LEU A 285 11.45 -31.54 -3.54
N LYS A 286 11.49 -32.19 -2.36
CA LYS A 286 11.09 -33.59 -2.16
C LYS A 286 9.60 -33.78 -1.87
N LYS A 287 8.91 -32.72 -1.46
CA LYS A 287 7.48 -32.68 -1.15
C LYS A 287 6.70 -32.06 -2.32
#